data_AF-A0A6M1NCV3-F1
#
_entry.id   AF-A0A6M1NCV3-F1
#
_cell.length_a   1.000
_cell.length_b   1.000
_cell.length_c   1.000
_cell.angle_alpha   90.00
_cell.angle_beta   90.00
_cell.angle_gamma   90.00
#
_symmetry.space_group_name_H-M   'P 1'
#
loop_
_entity.id
_entity.type
_entity.pdbx_description
1 polymer ?
#
loop_
_entity_poly.entity_id
_entity_poly.type
_entity_poly.pdbx_seq_one_letter_code
_entity_poly.pdbx_strand_id
1 'polypeptide(L)'
;MRNYLSKFLQLTAVIIFLTLNNVYAQKDKTTVSFKTSVQYGKQSNNLSIWVSSDFNGDYTLESIKSATWEDITKKVNFATDKVPVESGEIDVSKNKLVNKPLYIAFKYIGQASARPAQRGWGVSNVVVNNNGKSKTIAIKDFQIINNKDNHEGTTWIKGADTMRFRSNQSVKASESWAIAKIIE
;
A
#
# COMPACT_ATOMS: atom_id res chain seq x y z
N MET A 1 20.99 -48.60 23.31
CA MET A 1 21.41 -47.17 23.30
C MET A 1 21.62 -46.58 21.91
N ARG A 2 22.30 -47.24 20.95
CA ARG A 2 22.56 -46.70 19.58
C ARG A 2 21.31 -46.22 18.80
N ASN A 3 20.18 -46.92 18.89
CA ASN A 3 18.95 -46.55 18.17
C ASN A 3 18.25 -45.29 18.71
N TYR A 4 18.37 -45.00 20.00
CA TYR A 4 17.77 -43.81 20.61
C TYR A 4 18.58 -42.56 20.27
N LEU A 5 19.92 -42.67 20.27
CA LEU A 5 20.82 -41.57 19.92
C LEU A 5 20.66 -41.17 18.44
N SER A 6 20.50 -42.15 17.54
CA SER A 6 20.25 -41.93 16.11
C SER A 6 18.89 -41.26 15.84
N LYS A 7 17.82 -41.71 16.50
CA LYS A 7 16.50 -41.07 16.39
C LYS A 7 16.48 -39.65 16.96
N PHE A 8 17.21 -39.41 18.05
CA PHE A 8 17.35 -38.08 18.64
C PHE A 8 18.10 -37.13 17.71
N LEU A 9 19.20 -37.59 17.08
CA LEU A 9 19.93 -36.81 16.08
C LEU A 9 19.09 -36.50 14.83
N GLN A 10 18.29 -37.46 14.35
CA GLN A 10 17.38 -37.22 13.22
C GLN A 10 16.30 -36.21 13.58
N LEU A 11 15.71 -36.31 14.78
CA LEU A 11 14.67 -35.39 15.23
C LEU A 11 15.21 -33.96 15.39
N THR A 12 16.40 -33.79 15.97
CA THR A 12 17.03 -32.47 16.10
C THR A 12 17.40 -31.90 14.73
N ALA A 13 17.93 -32.70 13.80
CA ALA A 13 18.22 -32.23 12.44
C ALA A 13 16.96 -31.75 11.70
N VAL A 14 15.83 -32.47 11.83
CA VAL A 14 14.54 -32.06 11.23
C VAL A 14 14.02 -30.78 11.86
N ILE A 15 14.07 -30.64 13.18
CA ILE A 15 13.66 -29.42 13.87
C ILE A 15 14.51 -28.23 13.44
N ILE A 16 15.84 -28.39 13.38
CA ILE A 16 16.76 -27.33 12.92
C ILE A 16 16.46 -26.94 11.47
N PHE A 17 16.21 -27.92 10.59
CA PHE A 17 15.88 -27.64 9.19
C PHE A 17 14.55 -26.87 9.05
N LEU A 18 13.53 -27.25 9.82
CA LEU A 18 12.24 -26.57 9.82
C LEU A 18 12.32 -25.15 10.41
N THR A 19 13.10 -24.94 11.47
CA THR A 19 13.27 -23.61 12.06
C THR A 19 14.05 -22.69 11.15
N LEU A 20 15.14 -23.18 10.53
CA LEU A 20 15.90 -22.41 9.55
C LEU A 20 15.04 -22.01 8.35
N ASN A 21 14.30 -22.94 7.74
CA ASN A 21 13.45 -22.61 6.59
C ASN A 21 12.39 -21.55 6.92
N ASN A 22 11.78 -21.60 8.10
CA ASN A 22 10.83 -20.57 8.52
C ASN A 22 11.50 -19.21 8.73
N VAL A 23 12.70 -19.18 9.34
CA VAL A 23 13.47 -17.95 9.52
C VAL A 23 13.90 -17.37 8.17
N TYR A 24 14.35 -18.20 7.22
CA TYR A 24 14.72 -17.77 5.87
C TYR A 24 13.51 -17.27 5.08
N ALA A 25 12.37 -17.98 5.12
CA ALA A 25 11.13 -17.54 4.47
C ALA A 25 10.63 -16.19 5.01
N GLN A 26 10.81 -15.93 6.31
CA GLN A 26 10.48 -14.64 6.92
C GLN A 26 11.50 -13.55 6.57
N LYS A 27 12.78 -13.92 6.37
CA LYS A 27 13.88 -13.02 6.00
C LYS A 27 13.79 -12.51 4.57
N ASP A 28 13.00 -13.12 3.70
CA ASP A 28 12.77 -12.60 2.34
C ASP A 28 11.38 -11.95 2.17
N LYS A 29 10.57 -11.97 3.23
CA LYS A 29 9.21 -11.43 3.20
C LYS A 29 9.21 -9.92 3.35
N THR A 30 8.52 -9.26 2.44
CA THR A 30 8.20 -7.84 2.53
C THR A 30 6.69 -7.65 2.50
N THR A 31 6.17 -6.98 3.52
CA THR A 31 4.75 -6.63 3.63
C THR A 31 4.53 -5.14 3.79
N VAL A 32 3.37 -4.68 3.34
CA VAL A 32 2.86 -3.34 3.64
C VAL A 32 1.52 -3.47 4.35
N SER A 33 1.31 -2.64 5.37
CA SER A 33 0.01 -2.44 6.02
C SER A 33 -0.28 -0.95 6.18
N PHE A 34 -1.54 -0.60 6.30
CA PHE A 34 -2.03 0.77 6.48
C PHE A 34 -3.46 0.74 6.98
N LYS A 35 -3.93 1.86 7.54
CA LYS A 35 -5.35 2.04 7.87
C LYS A 35 -6.06 2.83 6.79
N THR A 36 -7.30 2.46 6.50
CA THR A 36 -8.20 3.24 5.65
C THR A 36 -9.44 3.70 6.43
N SER A 37 -10.05 4.81 6.02
CA SER A 37 -11.39 5.22 6.45
C SER A 37 -12.14 5.85 5.27
N VAL A 38 -13.46 5.80 5.28
CA VAL A 38 -14.29 6.38 4.21
C VAL A 38 -15.37 7.29 4.79
N GLN A 39 -15.57 8.44 4.17
CA GLN A 39 -16.60 9.40 4.56
C GLN A 39 -17.69 9.51 3.50
N TYR A 40 -18.92 9.73 3.97
CA TYR A 40 -20.12 9.95 3.17
C TYR A 40 -20.66 8.69 2.44
N GLY A 41 -20.33 7.49 2.92
CA GLY A 41 -20.92 6.22 2.45
C GLY A 41 -19.87 5.11 2.26
N LYS A 42 -20.32 3.98 1.69
CA LYS A 42 -19.48 2.84 1.27
C LYS A 42 -19.27 2.92 -0.24
N GLN A 43 -18.04 2.76 -0.72
CA GLN A 43 -17.80 2.67 -2.16
C GLN A 43 -16.48 1.96 -2.47
N SER A 44 -16.53 0.80 -3.13
CA SER A 44 -15.34 -0.05 -3.34
C SER A 44 -14.45 0.37 -4.52
N ASN A 45 -14.85 1.36 -5.33
CA ASN A 45 -14.23 1.60 -6.64
C ASN A 45 -13.53 2.95 -6.82
N ASN A 46 -13.43 3.80 -5.80
CA ASN A 46 -12.71 5.07 -5.95
C ASN A 46 -11.28 5.05 -5.41
N LEU A 47 -10.93 4.13 -4.51
CA LEU A 47 -9.58 4.02 -3.96
C LEU A 47 -8.98 2.70 -4.38
N SER A 48 -7.77 2.75 -4.95
CA SER A 48 -7.00 1.58 -5.38
C SER A 48 -5.55 1.76 -4.97
N ILE A 49 -4.89 0.66 -4.66
CA ILE A 49 -3.54 0.65 -4.09
C ILE A 49 -2.66 -0.08 -5.08
N TRP A 50 -1.55 0.57 -5.42
CA TRP A 50 -0.65 0.11 -6.46
C TRP A 50 0.78 0.12 -5.95
N VAL A 51 1.61 -0.76 -6.50
CA VAL A 51 3.05 -0.75 -6.26
C VAL A 51 3.82 -0.81 -7.57
N SER A 52 4.99 -0.19 -7.60
CA SER A 52 5.85 -0.17 -8.78
C SER A 52 7.32 -0.15 -8.36
N SER A 53 8.13 -0.96 -9.05
CA SER A 53 9.59 -0.96 -8.95
C SER A 53 10.27 -0.36 -10.19
N ASP A 54 9.49 0.19 -11.12
CA ASP A 54 9.97 0.78 -12.37
C ASP A 54 9.63 2.27 -12.50
N PHE A 55 8.79 2.80 -11.61
CA PHE A 55 8.56 4.24 -11.51
C PHE A 55 9.88 4.96 -11.22
N ASN A 56 10.21 5.91 -12.10
CA ASN A 56 11.52 6.57 -12.15
C ASN A 56 11.67 7.73 -11.14
N GLY A 57 10.62 8.05 -10.37
CA GLY A 57 10.61 9.16 -9.43
C GLY A 57 10.29 10.53 -10.04
N ASP A 58 9.94 10.60 -11.33
CA ASP A 58 9.37 11.82 -11.92
C ASP A 58 7.87 11.91 -11.62
N TYR A 59 7.49 12.89 -10.81
CA TYR A 59 6.13 13.09 -10.32
C TYR A 59 5.24 13.90 -11.28
N THR A 60 5.49 13.82 -12.58
CA THR A 60 4.52 14.23 -13.59
C THR A 60 3.45 13.15 -13.77
N LEU A 61 2.21 13.56 -14.09
CA LEU A 61 1.12 12.59 -14.32
C LEU A 61 1.40 11.69 -15.53
N GLU A 62 2.13 12.20 -16.53
CA GLU A 62 2.57 11.44 -17.69
C GLU A 62 3.55 10.32 -17.30
N SER A 63 4.61 10.64 -16.54
CA SER A 63 5.58 9.64 -16.06
C SER A 63 4.93 8.61 -15.14
N ILE A 64 4.03 9.04 -14.25
CA ILE A 64 3.27 8.11 -13.40
C ILE A 64 2.45 7.13 -14.25
N LYS A 65 1.83 7.59 -15.34
CA LYS A 65 1.01 6.73 -16.20
C LYS A 65 1.82 5.84 -17.15
N SER A 66 3.07 6.18 -17.44
CA SER A 66 3.94 5.37 -18.29
C SER A 66 4.67 4.25 -17.53
N ALA A 67 4.80 4.37 -16.21
CA ALA A 67 5.34 3.32 -15.35
C ALA A 67 4.41 2.09 -15.24
N THR A 68 5.00 0.94 -14.91
CA THR A 68 4.31 -0.33 -14.70
C THR A 68 3.90 -0.48 -13.25
N TRP A 69 2.59 -0.43 -13.01
CA TRP A 69 2.03 -0.58 -11.68
C TRP A 69 1.32 -1.93 -11.53
N GLU A 70 1.60 -2.64 -10.43
CA GLU A 70 0.78 -3.78 -10.00
C GLU A 70 -0.35 -3.29 -9.09
N ASP A 71 -1.60 -3.59 -9.47
CA ASP A 71 -2.78 -3.36 -8.62
C ASP A 71 -2.85 -4.43 -7.52
N ILE A 72 -2.73 -4.01 -6.26
CA ILE A 72 -2.85 -4.87 -5.08
C ILE A 72 -4.16 -4.65 -4.31
N THR A 73 -5.10 -3.88 -4.86
CA THR A 73 -6.37 -3.49 -4.22
C THR A 73 -7.18 -4.68 -3.71
N LYS A 74 -7.18 -5.80 -4.45
CA LYS A 74 -7.92 -7.02 -4.06
C LYS A 74 -7.39 -7.69 -2.78
N LYS A 75 -6.17 -7.36 -2.35
CA LYS A 75 -5.56 -7.88 -1.12
C LYS A 75 -5.88 -7.01 0.12
N VAL A 76 -6.59 -5.90 -0.07
CA VAL A 76 -6.80 -4.87 0.96
C VAL A 76 -8.15 -5.04 1.63
N ASN A 77 -8.16 -5.06 2.96
CA ASN A 77 -9.37 -4.88 3.76
C ASN A 77 -9.69 -3.39 3.89
N PHE A 78 -10.70 -2.91 3.17
CA PHE A 78 -11.11 -1.50 3.24
C PHE A 78 -12.09 -1.23 4.38
N ALA A 79 -11.95 -0.05 5.00
CA ALA A 79 -12.98 0.48 5.86
C ALA A 79 -14.28 0.72 5.09
N THR A 80 -15.39 0.57 5.81
CA THR A 80 -16.74 0.79 5.27
C THR A 80 -17.43 2.01 5.89
N ASP A 81 -16.75 2.71 6.79
CA ASP A 81 -17.21 3.95 7.40
C ASP A 81 -16.01 4.79 7.87
N LYS A 82 -16.26 5.76 8.76
CA LYS A 82 -15.26 6.72 9.23
C LYS A 82 -14.27 6.11 10.23
N VAL A 83 -14.54 4.92 10.78
CA VAL A 83 -13.67 4.23 11.71
C VAL A 83 -12.49 3.64 10.92
N PRO A 84 -11.24 3.98 11.27
CA PRO A 84 -10.08 3.42 10.58
C PRO A 84 -10.01 1.89 10.72
N VAL A 85 -9.84 1.20 9.60
CA VAL A 85 -9.67 -0.26 9.53
C VAL A 85 -8.30 -0.60 8.94
N GLU A 86 -7.62 -1.55 9.55
CA GLU A 86 -6.34 -2.08 9.04
C GLU A 86 -6.55 -2.81 7.72
N SER A 87 -5.67 -2.56 6.75
CA SER A 87 -5.69 -3.20 5.44
C SER A 87 -5.36 -4.68 5.49
N GLY A 88 -4.76 -5.16 6.59
CA GLY A 88 -4.06 -6.43 6.67
C GLY A 88 -2.59 -6.29 6.26
N GLU A 89 -1.83 -7.38 6.38
CA GLU A 89 -0.46 -7.44 5.88
C GLU A 89 -0.44 -7.90 4.42
N ILE A 90 -0.12 -6.99 3.52
CA ILE A 90 -0.13 -7.26 2.09
C ILE A 90 1.27 -7.64 1.63
N ASP A 91 1.44 -8.87 1.17
CA ASP A 91 2.71 -9.34 0.62
C ASP A 91 3.02 -8.70 -0.74
N VAL A 92 4.15 -8.00 -0.79
CA VAL A 92 4.72 -7.31 -1.96
C VAL A 92 6.13 -7.80 -2.27
N SER A 93 6.54 -8.96 -1.74
CA SER A 93 7.89 -9.50 -1.91
C SER A 93 8.26 -9.70 -3.38
N LYS A 94 7.30 -10.17 -4.20
CA LYS A 94 7.47 -10.34 -5.65
C LYS A 94 7.63 -9.04 -6.44
N ASN A 95 7.28 -7.90 -5.84
CA ASN A 95 7.38 -6.58 -6.47
C ASN A 95 8.75 -5.95 -6.24
N LYS A 96 9.56 -6.49 -5.33
CA LYS A 96 10.93 -6.04 -5.13
C LYS A 96 11.82 -6.58 -6.24
N LEU A 97 12.56 -5.68 -6.86
CA LEU A 97 13.63 -6.02 -7.78
C LEU A 97 14.97 -5.64 -7.16
N VAL A 98 15.99 -6.45 -7.39
CA VAL A 98 17.33 -6.20 -6.87
C VAL A 98 17.83 -4.85 -7.37
N ASN A 99 18.34 -4.02 -6.45
CA ASN A 99 18.87 -2.68 -6.71
C ASN A 99 17.86 -1.70 -7.36
N LYS A 100 16.56 -1.92 -7.16
CA LYS A 100 15.52 -0.96 -7.56
C LYS A 100 14.67 -0.55 -6.37
N PRO A 101 14.29 0.74 -6.29
CA PRO A 101 13.34 1.17 -5.28
C PRO A 101 11.98 0.51 -5.49
N LEU A 102 11.21 0.42 -4.42
CA LEU A 102 9.79 0.07 -4.49
C LEU A 102 8.96 1.27 -4.05
N TYR A 103 7.96 1.62 -4.84
CA TYR A 103 7.00 2.68 -4.55
C TYR A 103 5.62 2.08 -4.25
N ILE A 104 4.87 2.76 -3.39
CA ILE A 104 3.43 2.54 -3.21
C ILE A 104 2.67 3.78 -3.66
N ALA A 105 1.50 3.57 -4.25
CA ALA A 105 0.57 4.62 -4.63
C ALA A 105 -0.83 4.34 -4.09
N PHE A 106 -1.42 5.35 -3.47
CA PHE A 106 -2.85 5.42 -3.19
C PHE A 106 -3.51 6.25 -4.30
N LYS A 107 -4.13 5.55 -5.25
CA LYS A 107 -4.76 6.15 -6.42
C LYS A 107 -6.25 6.32 -6.15
N TYR A 108 -6.71 7.56 -6.28
CA TYR A 108 -8.12 7.91 -6.27
C TYR A 108 -8.64 8.09 -7.69
N ILE A 109 -9.79 7.49 -8.01
CA ILE A 109 -10.56 7.72 -9.24
C ILE A 109 -12.02 8.02 -8.89
N GLY A 110 -12.45 9.24 -9.19
CA GLY A 110 -13.83 9.70 -9.12
C GLY A 110 -14.49 9.64 -10.48
N GLN A 111 -15.67 9.03 -10.58
CA GLN A 111 -16.49 9.10 -11.79
C GLN A 111 -17.26 10.42 -11.82
N ALA A 112 -17.48 10.97 -13.02
CA ALA A 112 -18.38 12.09 -13.21
C ALA A 112 -19.82 11.69 -12.87
N SER A 113 -20.61 12.62 -12.35
CA SER A 113 -21.99 12.35 -11.93
C SER A 113 -22.85 13.61 -11.95
N ALA A 114 -24.17 13.46 -12.09
CA ALA A 114 -25.10 14.61 -12.09
C ALA A 114 -25.20 15.33 -10.74
N ARG A 115 -24.82 14.67 -9.65
CA ARG A 115 -24.81 15.21 -8.27
C ARG A 115 -23.53 14.74 -7.55
N PRO A 116 -23.06 15.45 -6.52
CA PRO A 116 -21.87 15.05 -5.77
C PRO A 116 -22.01 13.64 -5.17
N ALA A 117 -21.27 12.67 -5.71
CA ALA A 117 -21.32 11.28 -5.27
C ALA A 117 -19.95 10.73 -4.82
N GLN A 118 -18.88 11.45 -5.14
CA GLN A 118 -17.50 11.05 -4.85
C GLN A 118 -17.19 11.08 -3.35
N ARG A 119 -16.71 9.96 -2.82
CA ARG A 119 -16.41 9.78 -1.39
C ARG A 119 -15.03 10.29 -1.01
N GLY A 120 -14.91 10.74 0.23
CA GLY A 120 -13.61 11.07 0.82
C GLY A 120 -13.00 9.84 1.46
N TRP A 121 -11.68 9.69 1.34
CA TRP A 121 -10.92 8.58 1.92
C TRP A 121 -9.85 9.09 2.86
N GLY A 122 -9.62 8.40 3.96
CA GLY A 122 -8.45 8.57 4.82
C GLY A 122 -7.48 7.41 4.63
N VAL A 123 -6.19 7.70 4.64
CA VAL A 123 -5.11 6.70 4.71
C VAL A 123 -4.14 7.13 5.79
N SER A 124 -3.80 6.24 6.70
CA SER A 124 -2.89 6.50 7.82
C SER A 124 -2.05 5.28 8.17
N ASN A 125 -1.03 5.49 9.01
CA ASN A 125 -0.19 4.42 9.56
C ASN A 125 0.37 3.47 8.49
N VAL A 126 0.97 4.01 7.42
CA VAL A 126 1.57 3.18 6.37
C VAL A 126 2.86 2.58 6.91
N VAL A 127 2.87 1.27 7.13
CA VAL A 127 3.99 0.52 7.67
C VAL A 127 4.50 -0.47 6.63
N VAL A 128 5.82 -0.51 6.48
CA VAL A 128 6.52 -1.47 5.63
C VAL A 128 7.31 -2.36 6.56
N ASN A 129 7.06 -3.67 6.51
CA ASN A 129 7.95 -4.65 7.09
C ASN A 129 8.83 -5.21 5.97
N ASN A 130 10.14 -5.05 6.10
CA ASN A 130 11.10 -5.62 5.16
C ASN A 130 12.01 -6.55 5.95
N ASN A 131 11.86 -7.86 5.72
CA ASN A 131 12.71 -8.89 6.30
C ASN A 131 12.70 -8.84 7.84
N GLY A 132 11.52 -8.65 8.43
CA GLY A 132 11.32 -8.55 9.88
C GLY A 132 11.53 -7.15 10.48
N LYS A 133 12.02 -6.17 9.70
CA LYS A 133 12.21 -4.80 10.17
C LYS A 133 11.06 -3.90 9.73
N SER A 134 10.29 -3.38 10.69
CA SER A 134 9.19 -2.46 10.42
C SER A 134 9.65 -1.00 10.39
N LYS A 135 9.15 -0.25 9.41
CA LYS A 135 9.31 1.20 9.28
C LYS A 135 7.96 1.83 8.95
N THR A 136 7.59 2.88 9.69
CA THR A 136 6.45 3.73 9.31
C THR A 136 6.89 4.76 8.29
N ILE A 137 6.13 4.89 7.20
CA ILE A 137 6.31 5.92 6.17
C ILE A 137 5.53 7.16 6.60
N ALA A 138 6.23 8.28 6.78
CA ALA A 138 5.60 9.50 7.23
C ALA A 138 4.68 10.07 6.14
N ILE A 139 3.49 10.55 6.52
CA ILE A 139 2.51 11.11 5.57
C ILE A 139 3.10 12.28 4.77
N LYS A 140 4.00 13.08 5.38
CA LYS A 140 4.68 14.20 4.72
C LYS A 140 5.51 13.77 3.49
N ASP A 141 6.00 12.53 3.48
CA ASP A 141 6.89 12.00 2.44
C ASP A 141 6.12 11.60 1.17
N PHE A 142 4.79 11.49 1.24
CA PHE A 142 3.96 11.26 0.06
C PHE A 142 3.93 12.49 -0.84
N GLN A 143 4.20 12.28 -2.13
CA GLN A 143 4.00 13.26 -3.18
C GLN A 143 2.56 13.15 -3.70
N ILE A 144 1.89 14.29 -3.83
CA ILE A 144 0.50 14.36 -4.28
C ILE A 144 0.47 14.88 -5.71
N ILE A 145 -0.12 14.10 -6.61
CA ILE A 145 -0.21 14.42 -8.03
C ILE A 145 -1.66 14.36 -8.44
N ASN A 146 -2.17 15.46 -8.97
CA ASN A 146 -3.56 15.59 -9.39
C ASN A 146 -3.63 15.67 -10.91
N ASN A 147 -4.70 15.14 -11.47
CA ASN A 147 -5.08 15.53 -12.82
C ASN A 147 -5.51 17.00 -12.81
N LYS A 148 -4.98 17.77 -13.77
CA LYS A 148 -5.27 19.20 -13.96
C LYS A 148 -6.76 19.50 -14.16
N ASP A 149 -7.52 18.52 -14.66
CA ASP A 149 -8.94 18.65 -14.95
C ASP A 149 -9.83 18.34 -13.73
N ASN A 150 -9.23 17.97 -12.59
CA ASN A 150 -9.96 17.80 -11.33
C ASN A 150 -10.71 19.08 -10.98
N HIS A 151 -11.90 18.94 -10.39
CA HIS A 151 -12.57 20.07 -9.76
C HIS A 151 -11.64 20.72 -8.71
N GLU A 152 -11.64 22.05 -8.61
CA GLU A 152 -10.75 22.79 -7.72
C GLU A 152 -10.81 22.22 -6.29
N GLY A 153 -9.66 22.07 -5.65
CA GLY A 153 -9.56 21.52 -4.30
C GLY A 153 -9.85 20.02 -4.17
N THR A 154 -10.09 19.30 -5.28
CA THR A 154 -10.27 17.84 -5.31
C THR A 154 -8.92 17.15 -5.36
N THR A 155 -8.43 16.71 -4.19
CA THR A 155 -7.06 16.22 -4.01
C THR A 155 -6.89 15.46 -2.71
N TRP A 156 -5.75 14.77 -2.55
CA TRP A 156 -5.24 14.35 -1.26
C TRP A 156 -4.70 15.53 -0.45
N ILE A 157 -5.09 15.60 0.82
CA ILE A 157 -4.61 16.58 1.79
C ILE A 157 -3.75 15.84 2.81
N LYS A 158 -2.51 16.28 3.01
CA LYS A 158 -1.60 15.71 4.01
C LYS A 158 -1.85 16.34 5.38
N GLY A 159 -2.24 15.53 6.36
CA GLY A 159 -2.17 15.87 7.77
C GLY A 159 -0.88 15.36 8.42
N ALA A 160 -0.79 15.44 9.75
CA ALA A 160 0.36 14.91 10.49
C ALA A 160 0.45 13.38 10.35
N ASP A 161 -0.62 12.67 10.71
CA ASP A 161 -0.64 11.20 10.78
C ASP A 161 -1.59 10.54 9.77
N THR A 162 -2.38 11.32 9.04
CA THR A 162 -3.36 10.84 8.07
C THR A 162 -3.35 11.73 6.83
N MET A 163 -3.38 11.13 5.64
CA MET A 163 -3.76 11.83 4.41
C MET A 163 -5.24 11.60 4.14
N ARG A 164 -5.94 12.64 3.68
CA ARG A 164 -7.36 12.57 3.34
C ARG A 164 -7.62 13.02 1.91
N PHE A 165 -8.22 12.16 1.10
CA PHE A 165 -8.80 12.58 -0.15
C PHE A 165 -10.06 13.41 0.12
N ARG A 166 -10.05 14.65 -0.38
CA ARG A 166 -11.19 15.57 -0.37
C ARG A 166 -11.77 15.60 -1.77
N SER A 167 -13.00 15.11 -1.95
CA SER A 167 -13.70 15.19 -3.24
C SER A 167 -14.19 16.59 -3.59
N ASN A 168 -14.24 17.48 -2.59
CA ASN A 168 -14.75 18.86 -2.70
C ASN A 168 -16.09 18.96 -3.45
N GLN A 169 -16.99 18.00 -3.20
CA GLN A 169 -18.30 17.90 -3.87
C GLN A 169 -18.20 17.84 -5.41
N SER A 170 -17.08 17.33 -5.95
CA SER A 170 -16.87 17.21 -7.38
C SER A 170 -17.98 16.38 -8.04
N VAL A 171 -18.51 16.93 -9.13
CA VAL A 171 -19.37 16.26 -10.12
C VAL A 171 -18.57 15.87 -11.38
N LYS A 172 -17.32 16.34 -11.49
CA LYS A 172 -16.41 16.03 -12.60
C LYS A 172 -15.65 14.75 -12.30
N ALA A 173 -15.20 14.04 -13.34
CA ALA A 173 -14.23 12.96 -13.15
C ALA A 173 -13.01 13.50 -12.38
N SER A 174 -12.38 12.65 -11.57
CA SER A 174 -11.25 13.07 -10.75
C SER A 174 -10.21 11.96 -10.67
N GLU A 175 -8.95 12.33 -10.77
CA GLU A 175 -7.81 11.44 -10.61
C GLU A 175 -6.76 12.10 -9.72
N SER A 176 -6.33 11.39 -8.68
CA SER A 176 -5.30 11.88 -7.78
C SER A 176 -4.48 10.72 -7.23
N TRP A 177 -3.18 10.90 -7.17
CA TRP A 177 -2.21 9.92 -6.72
C TRP A 177 -1.48 10.46 -5.50
N ALA A 178 -1.37 9.65 -4.45
CA ALA A 178 -0.45 9.87 -3.36
C ALA A 178 0.63 8.77 -3.41
N ILE A 179 1.88 9.14 -3.72
CA ILE A 179 2.96 8.19 -4.00
C ILE A 179 4.10 8.38 -3.00
N ALA A 180 4.62 7.29 -2.46
CA ALA A 180 5.82 7.31 -1.62
C ALA A 180 6.76 6.15 -1.99
N LYS A 181 8.07 6.41 -1.85
CA LYS A 181 9.08 5.37 -1.87
C LYS A 181 9.03 4.60 -0.54
N ILE A 182 8.97 3.28 -0.60
CA ILE A 182 8.86 2.40 0.57
C ILE A 182 10.09 1.51 0.79
N ILE A 183 10.85 1.24 -0.27
CA ILE A 183 12.14 0.55 -0.23
C ILE A 183 13.11 1.30 -1.15
N GLU A 184 14.37 1.40 -0.73
CA GLU A 184 15.49 1.97 -1.51
C GLU A 184 16.06 0.95 -2.52
#